data_AF-A0AAI9FDX0-F1
#
_entry.id   AF-A0AAI9FDX0-F1
#
_cell.length_a   1.000
_cell.length_b   1.000
_cell.length_c   1.000
_cell.angle_alpha   90.00
_cell.angle_beta   90.00
_cell.angle_gamma   90.00
#
_symmetry.space_group_name_H-M   'P 1'
#
loop_
_entity.id
_entity.type
_entity.pdbx_description
1 polymer ?
#
loop_
_entity_poly.entity_id
_entity_poly.type
_entity_poly.pdbx_seq_one_letter_code
_entity_poly.pdbx_strand_id
1 'polypeptide(L)'
;MVEQKNKNLLLNQGEVAALKKAIMYLKFSCEETESLLYAGSPLINSVFAKLLDIDDLGQQAKEFYSKKHAQNERFILAKLKKSEEEDDIILSKETREKFFEDCLYPFTKNE
;
A
#
# COMPACT_ATOMS: atom_id res chain seq x y z
N MET A 1 12.00 -24.90 -5.21
CA MET A 1 11.69 -23.88 -4.18
C MET A 1 12.81 -22.84 -4.21
N VAL A 2 12.49 -21.56 -4.43
CA VAL A 2 13.47 -20.48 -4.29
C VAL A 2 13.70 -20.30 -2.80
N GLU A 3 14.94 -20.42 -2.31
CA GLU A 3 15.26 -20.14 -0.92
C GLU A 3 14.93 -18.68 -0.59
N GLN A 4 14.14 -18.45 0.47
CA GLN A 4 13.91 -17.13 1.03
C GLN A 4 15.16 -16.65 1.77
N LYS A 5 16.20 -16.30 1.02
CA LYS A 5 17.43 -15.70 1.56
C LYS A 5 17.23 -14.20 1.70
N ASN A 6 17.34 -13.70 2.94
CA ASN A 6 17.40 -12.27 3.22
C ASN A 6 18.53 -11.62 2.41
N LYS A 7 18.25 -10.44 1.87
CA LYS A 7 19.19 -9.62 1.12
C LYS A 7 19.45 -8.34 1.93
N ASN A 8 20.70 -7.88 1.93
CA ASN A 8 21.06 -6.60 2.52
C ASN A 8 20.94 -5.50 1.46
N LEU A 9 20.36 -4.37 1.84
CA LEU A 9 20.25 -3.16 1.04
C LEU A 9 20.64 -1.99 1.94
N LEU A 10 21.57 -1.16 1.48
CA LEU A 10 21.98 0.05 2.19
C LEU A 10 21.23 1.24 1.58
N LEU A 11 20.58 2.03 2.43
CA LEU A 11 19.86 3.24 2.06
C LEU A 11 20.23 4.35 3.03
N ASN A 12 20.38 5.57 2.53
CA ASN A 12 20.38 6.76 3.36
C ASN A 12 18.94 7.24 3.63
N GLN A 13 18.77 8.13 4.60
CA GLN A 13 17.45 8.65 4.99
C GLN A 13 16.70 9.32 3.83
N GLY A 14 17.41 9.99 2.92
CA GLY A 14 16.80 10.59 1.72
C GLY A 14 16.20 9.55 0.77
N GLU A 15 16.91 8.43 0.57
CA GLU A 15 16.43 7.30 -0.25
C GLU A 15 15.25 6.59 0.40
N VAL A 16 15.28 6.39 1.73
CA VAL A 16 14.15 5.86 2.50
C VAL A 16 12.92 6.74 2.32
N ALA A 17 13.07 8.06 2.51
CA ALA A 17 11.98 9.02 2.34
C ALA A 17 11.43 9.05 0.90
N ALA A 18 12.31 8.97 -0.11
CA ALA A 18 11.92 8.93 -1.51
C ALA A 18 11.11 7.67 -1.84
N LEU A 19 11.56 6.49 -1.42
CA LEU A 19 10.86 5.23 -1.64
C LEU A 19 9.50 5.20 -0.93
N LYS A 20 9.43 5.72 0.31
CA LYS A 20 8.14 5.87 1.00
C LYS A 20 7.16 6.73 0.21
N LYS A 21 7.60 7.89 -0.28
CA LYS A 21 6.75 8.79 -1.09
C LYS A 21 6.30 8.12 -2.39
N ALA A 22 7.17 7.39 -3.06
CA ALA A 22 6.83 6.65 -4.27
C ALA A 22 5.75 5.57 -4.01
N ILE A 23 5.91 4.77 -2.95
CA ILE A 23 4.91 3.77 -2.55
C ILE A 23 3.58 4.44 -2.18
N MET A 24 3.62 5.55 -1.43
CA MET A 24 2.42 6.32 -1.08
C MET A 24 1.70 6.88 -2.32
N TYR A 25 2.45 7.39 -3.30
CA TYR A 25 1.89 7.86 -4.57
C TYR A 25 1.18 6.71 -5.30
N LEU A 26 1.84 5.57 -5.46
CA LEU A 26 1.28 4.39 -6.14
C LEU A 26 -0.02 3.91 -5.47
N LYS A 27 -0.10 4.02 -4.14
CA LYS A 27 -1.26 3.57 -3.34
C LYS A 27 -2.41 4.57 -3.30
N PHE A 28 -2.13 5.87 -3.18
CA PHE A 28 -3.14 6.86 -2.79
C PHE A 28 -3.25 8.07 -3.71
N SER A 29 -2.53 8.11 -4.83
CA SER A 29 -2.55 9.26 -5.75
C SER A 29 -2.45 8.90 -7.23
N CYS A 30 -1.83 7.78 -7.58
CA CYS A 30 -1.79 7.25 -8.95
C CYS A 30 -3.19 6.81 -9.37
N GLU A 31 -3.73 7.37 -10.46
CA GLU A 31 -5.13 7.16 -10.86
C GLU A 31 -5.31 5.92 -11.76
N GLU A 32 -4.24 5.47 -12.40
CA GLU A 32 -4.20 4.34 -13.32
C GLU A 32 -4.53 3.03 -12.60
N THR A 33 -5.60 2.34 -13.00
CA THR A 33 -6.12 1.11 -12.38
C THR A 33 -5.08 0.01 -12.29
N GLU A 34 -4.19 -0.11 -13.28
CA GLU A 34 -3.05 -1.04 -13.27
C GLU A 34 -2.14 -0.90 -12.03
N SER A 35 -2.09 0.29 -11.42
CA SER A 35 -1.29 0.48 -10.21
C SER A 35 -1.79 -0.32 -9.00
N LEU A 36 -3.03 -0.83 -9.05
CA LEU A 36 -3.59 -1.74 -8.04
C LEU A 36 -2.71 -2.99 -7.83
N LEU A 37 -2.02 -3.46 -8.87
CA LEU A 37 -1.05 -4.56 -8.76
C LEU A 37 0.06 -4.26 -7.74
N TYR A 38 0.48 -3.00 -7.63
CA TYR A 38 1.47 -2.55 -6.66
C TYR A 38 0.82 -2.14 -5.35
N ALA A 39 -0.30 -1.41 -5.42
CA ALA A 39 -0.98 -0.87 -4.25
C ALA A 39 -1.49 -1.99 -3.33
N GLY A 40 -2.08 -3.05 -3.89
CA GLY A 40 -2.59 -4.19 -3.14
C GLY A 40 -1.58 -5.32 -2.93
N SER A 41 -0.28 -5.09 -3.20
CA SER A 41 0.73 -6.14 -3.07
C SER A 41 1.19 -6.30 -1.62
N PRO A 42 1.06 -7.50 -1.02
CA PRO A 42 1.58 -7.78 0.32
C PRO A 42 3.10 -7.61 0.42
N LEU A 43 3.82 -7.83 -0.69
CA LEU A 43 5.28 -7.64 -0.73
C LEU A 43 5.65 -6.15 -0.69
N ILE A 44 4.90 -5.29 -1.38
CA ILE A 44 5.07 -3.84 -1.29
C ILE A 44 4.70 -3.35 0.11
N ASN A 45 3.64 -3.88 0.73
CA ASN A 45 3.29 -3.58 2.12
C ASN A 45 4.43 -3.98 3.07
N SER A 46 5.02 -5.15 2.88
CA SER A 46 6.18 -5.61 3.67
C SER A 46 7.40 -4.71 3.50
N VAL A 47 7.71 -4.26 2.28
CA VAL A 47 8.79 -3.30 2.03
C VAL A 47 8.49 -1.97 2.70
N PHE A 48 7.26 -1.47 2.56
CA PHE A 48 6.84 -0.20 3.16
C PHE A 48 6.95 -0.24 4.70
N ALA A 49 6.53 -1.34 5.33
CA ALA A 49 6.69 -1.55 6.77
C ALA A 49 8.16 -1.43 7.20
N LYS A 50 9.06 -2.11 6.50
CA LYS A 50 10.50 -2.05 6.77
C LYS A 50 11.07 -0.64 6.59
N LEU A 51 10.60 0.09 5.57
CA LEU A 51 10.98 1.49 5.37
C LEU A 51 10.49 2.37 6.53
N LEU A 52 9.29 2.12 7.09
CA LEU A 52 8.82 2.80 8.29
C LEU A 52 9.61 2.44 9.55
N ASP A 53 10.19 1.25 9.62
CA ASP A 53 10.98 0.81 10.77
C ASP A 53 12.35 1.48 10.82
N ILE A 54 12.96 1.75 9.65
CA ILE A 54 14.32 2.32 9.54
C ILE A 54 14.34 3.84 9.33
N ASP A 55 13.20 4.47 9.09
CA ASP A 55 13.10 5.92 8.93
C ASP A 55 13.28 6.63 10.27
N ASP A 56 14.10 7.69 10.30
CA ASP A 56 14.33 8.53 11.49
C ASP A 56 13.04 9.07 12.12
N LEU A 57 11.99 9.30 11.31
CA LEU A 57 10.65 9.75 11.73
C LEU A 57 9.60 8.64 11.62
N GLY A 58 10.05 7.38 11.60
CA GLY A 58 9.23 6.19 11.40
C GLY A 58 8.12 6.04 12.42
N GLN A 59 8.41 6.33 13.69
CA GLN A 59 7.43 6.22 14.78
C GLN A 59 6.29 7.22 14.62
N GLN A 60 6.59 8.49 14.34
CA GLN A 60 5.58 9.52 14.09
C GLN A 60 4.75 9.18 12.85
N ALA A 61 5.39 8.64 11.81
CA ALA A 61 4.70 8.19 10.61
C ALA A 61 3.71 7.05 10.93
N LYS A 62 4.12 6.04 11.71
CA LYS A 62 3.23 4.94 12.14
C LYS A 62 2.04 5.45 12.96
N GLU A 63 2.25 6.39 13.88
CA GLU A 63 1.17 7.02 14.66
C GLU A 63 0.23 7.85 13.79
N PHE A 64 0.74 8.46 12.72
CA PHE A 64 -0.09 9.13 11.74
C PHE A 64 -0.94 8.11 10.95
N TYR A 65 -0.35 7.01 10.49
CA TYR A 65 -1.04 5.98 9.71
C TYR A 65 -1.98 5.11 10.52
N SER A 66 -1.78 4.97 11.84
CA SER A 66 -2.70 4.22 12.70
C SER A 66 -4.09 4.87 12.80
N LYS A 67 -4.25 6.09 12.26
CA LYS A 67 -5.50 6.82 12.21
C LYS A 67 -6.22 6.55 10.89
N LYS A 68 -7.55 6.65 10.96
CA LYS A 68 -8.44 6.52 9.81
C LYS A 68 -8.17 7.62 8.77
N HIS A 69 -8.34 7.28 7.49
CA HIS A 69 -8.19 8.24 6.40
C HIS A 69 -9.29 8.06 5.33
N ALA A 70 -10.46 8.62 5.59
CA ALA A 70 -11.67 8.46 4.76
C ALA A 70 -11.48 8.86 3.28
N GLN A 71 -10.57 9.78 2.98
CA GLN A 71 -10.25 10.12 1.60
C GLN A 71 -9.53 8.97 0.88
N ASN A 72 -8.62 8.26 1.55
CA ASN A 72 -7.87 7.16 0.96
C ASN A 72 -8.76 5.93 0.78
N GLU A 73 -9.64 5.66 1.75
CA GLU A 73 -10.66 4.62 1.63
C GLU A 73 -11.54 4.85 0.38
N ARG A 74 -12.08 6.08 0.23
CA ARG A 74 -12.91 6.44 -0.94
C ARG A 74 -12.13 6.33 -2.25
N PHE A 75 -10.89 6.80 -2.27
CA PHE A 75 -10.03 6.73 -3.44
C PHE A 75 -9.82 5.28 -3.90
N ILE A 76 -9.44 4.39 -2.98
CA ILE A 76 -9.21 2.98 -3.30
C ILE A 76 -10.52 2.31 -3.75
N LEU A 77 -11.62 2.52 -3.04
CA LEU A 77 -12.92 1.91 -3.41
C LEU A 77 -13.37 2.33 -4.81
N ALA A 78 -13.21 3.62 -5.15
CA ALA A 78 -13.52 4.11 -6.49
C ALA A 78 -12.62 3.47 -7.55
N LYS A 79 -11.33 3.33 -7.26
CA LYS A 79 -10.35 2.74 -8.17
C LYS A 79 -10.58 1.24 -8.39
N LEU A 80 -10.89 0.49 -7.33
CA LEU A 80 -11.25 -0.93 -7.42
C LEU A 80 -12.47 -1.12 -8.31
N LYS A 81 -13.52 -0.34 -8.07
CA LYS A 81 -14.73 -0.38 -8.90
C LYS A 81 -14.42 -0.12 -10.38
N LYS A 82 -13.60 0.89 -10.67
CA LYS A 82 -13.17 1.21 -12.04
C LYS A 82 -12.42 0.05 -12.70
N SER A 83 -11.53 -0.62 -11.98
CA SER A 83 -10.81 -1.80 -12.48
C SER A 83 -11.75 -2.97 -12.78
N GLU A 84 -12.71 -3.25 -11.88
CA GLU A 84 -13.71 -4.31 -12.07
C GLU A 84 -14.56 -4.05 -13.34
N GLU A 85 -14.88 -2.78 -13.63
CA GLU A 85 -15.60 -2.36 -14.83
C GLU A 85 -14.74 -2.45 -16.11
N GLU A 86 -13.45 -2.14 -16.04
CA GLU A 86 -12.51 -2.21 -17.18
C GLU A 86 -12.19 -3.64 -17.60
N ASP A 87 -12.04 -4.56 -16.62
CA ASP A 87 -11.63 -5.94 -16.86
C ASP A 87 -12.82 -6.91 -17.07
N ASP A 88 -14.06 -6.44 -16.89
CA ASP A 88 -15.29 -7.27 -16.85
C ASP A 88 -15.20 -8.42 -15.83
N ILE A 89 -14.51 -8.17 -14.71
CA ILE A 89 -14.27 -9.13 -13.63
C ILE A 89 -14.82 -8.56 -12.32
N ILE A 90 -15.76 -9.27 -11.71
CA ILE A 90 -16.29 -8.94 -10.38
C ILE A 90 -15.59 -9.84 -9.35
N LEU A 91 -14.85 -9.22 -8.42
CA LEU A 91 -14.22 -9.96 -7.34
C LEU A 91 -15.26 -10.47 -6.34
N SER A 92 -15.01 -11.63 -5.74
CA SER A 92 -15.82 -12.08 -4.61
C SER A 92 -15.69 -11.10 -3.45
N LYS A 93 -16.74 -10.96 -2.63
CA LYS A 93 -16.76 -10.02 -1.50
C LYS A 93 -15.53 -10.16 -0.60
N GLU A 94 -15.19 -11.40 -0.23
CA GLU A 94 -14.03 -11.70 0.63
C GLU A 94 -12.70 -11.29 -0.02
N THR A 95 -12.52 -11.63 -1.31
CA THR A 95 -11.29 -11.26 -2.05
C THR A 95 -11.15 -9.75 -2.16
N ARG A 96 -12.26 -9.07 -2.44
CA ARG A 96 -12.33 -7.62 -2.57
C ARG A 96 -12.02 -6.91 -1.26
N GLU A 97 -12.56 -7.41 -0.15
CA GLU A 97 -12.29 -6.86 1.19
C GLU A 97 -10.83 -7.01 1.58
N LYS A 98 -10.23 -8.18 1.38
CA LYS A 98 -8.81 -8.41 1.65
C LYS A 98 -7.91 -7.53 0.77
N PHE A 99 -8.21 -7.47 -0.53
CA PHE A 99 -7.43 -6.67 -1.46
C PHE A 99 -7.54 -5.17 -1.17
N PHE A 100 -8.72 -4.71 -0.75
CA PHE A 100 -8.92 -3.35 -0.26
C PHE A 100 -8.05 -3.06 0.98
N GLU A 101 -7.99 -3.97 1.95
CA GLU A 101 -7.15 -3.81 3.15
C GLU A 101 -5.66 -3.76 2.79
N ASP A 102 -5.21 -4.60 1.85
CA ASP A 102 -3.85 -4.55 1.34
C ASP A 102 -3.56 -3.22 0.62
N CYS A 103 -4.52 -2.69 -0.15
CA CYS A 103 -4.40 -1.37 -0.78
C CYS A 103 -4.32 -0.24 0.25
N LEU A 104 -5.14 -0.32 1.30
CA LEU A 104 -5.30 0.71 2.32
C LEU A 104 -4.10 0.82 3.26
N TYR A 105 -3.36 -0.28 3.46
CA TYR A 105 -2.12 -0.27 4.24
C TYR A 105 -1.19 0.87 3.77
N PRO A 106 -0.62 1.69 4.69
CA PRO A 106 -0.51 1.48 6.15
C PRO A 106 -1.71 1.95 6.99
N PHE A 107 -2.74 2.52 6.38
CA PHE A 107 -3.91 3.01 7.12
C PHE A 107 -4.80 1.86 7.56
N THR A 108 -5.50 2.06 8.67
CA THR A 108 -6.47 1.10 9.21
C THR A 108 -7.88 1.34 8.65
N LYS A 109 -8.60 0.24 8.41
CA LYS A 109 -10.02 0.25 8.00
C LYS A 109 -10.92 0.58 9.20
N ASN A 110 -12.13 1.09 8.94
CA ASN A 110 -13.18 1.21 9.95
C ASN A 110 -13.58 -0.19 10.48
N GLU A 111 -13.58 -0.37 11.81
CA GLU A 111 -14.44 -1.35 12.50
C GLU A 111 -15.92 -0.99 12.31
#